data_AF-A0A9X9A6F9-F1
#
_entry.id   AF-A0A9X9A6F9-F1
#
_cell.length_a   1.000
_cell.length_b   1.000
_cell.length_c   1.000
_cell.angle_alpha   90.00
_cell.angle_beta   90.00
_cell.angle_gamma   90.00
#
_symmetry.space_group_name_H-M   'P 1'
#
loop_
_entity.id
_entity.type
_entity.pdbx_description
1 polymer ?
#
loop_
_entity_poly.entity_id
_entity_poly.type
_entity_poly.pdbx_seq_one_letter_code
_entity_poly.pdbx_strand_id
1 'polypeptide(L)'
;SQVESKELIAEAYSLGVEYYIIKPINRIEVLTVVRKVIERIRLEKSIKNIQESLNMVLKLDSNLSTQEKYRSEKHLNTFNHFQNSIHFLLSELGIASESGSKDLMDMLDYLYKYEQDNTLEQGFPSLKEIFMNLAQKKLGDSAEDAELKRFIEASKQRIRRAIYQSLNHLASLGLTDFLNPKFENYASRFFDFTTVRRKMTELNNEPTVPAR
;
A
#
# COMPACT_ATOMS: atom_id res chain seq x y z
N SER A 1 7.91 -43.39 21.19
CA SER A 1 7.77 -42.10 20.47
C SER A 1 9.07 -41.69 19.77
N GLN A 2 9.80 -42.61 19.12
CA GLN A 2 11.16 -42.35 18.65
C GLN A 2 11.52 -43.04 17.33
N VAL A 3 10.51 -43.38 16.52
CA VAL A 3 10.70 -44.13 15.26
C VAL A 3 10.19 -43.35 14.02
N GLU A 4 9.46 -42.24 14.17
CA GLU A 4 8.85 -41.52 13.03
C GLU A 4 9.72 -40.38 12.45
N SER A 5 10.85 -40.02 13.06
CA SER A 5 11.60 -38.82 12.62
C SER A 5 12.21 -38.97 11.22
N LYS A 6 12.69 -40.16 10.85
CA LYS A 6 13.34 -40.36 9.54
C LYS A 6 12.35 -40.40 8.38
N GLU A 7 11.20 -41.02 8.57
CA GLU A 7 10.14 -41.07 7.55
C GLU A 7 9.55 -39.68 7.32
N LEU A 8 9.29 -38.91 8.39
CA LEU A 8 8.83 -37.52 8.28
C LEU A 8 9.87 -36.60 7.64
N ILE A 9 11.16 -36.80 7.92
CA ILE A 9 12.23 -36.06 7.25
C ILE A 9 12.26 -36.41 5.75
N ALA A 10 12.14 -37.69 5.40
CA ALA A 10 12.09 -38.13 4.01
C ALA A 10 10.88 -37.56 3.26
N GLU A 11 9.70 -37.53 3.90
CA GLU A 11 8.50 -36.89 3.37
C GLU A 11 8.70 -35.39 3.15
N ALA A 12 9.30 -34.67 4.10
CA ALA A 12 9.62 -33.26 3.94
C ALA A 12 10.54 -32.99 2.73
N TYR A 13 11.56 -33.84 2.53
CA TYR A 13 12.41 -33.76 1.35
C TYR A 13 11.63 -34.03 0.05
N SER A 14 10.68 -34.98 0.06
CA SER A 14 9.80 -35.24 -1.09
C SER A 14 8.88 -34.06 -1.43
N LEU A 15 8.53 -33.24 -0.41
CA LEU A 15 7.73 -32.02 -0.54
C LEU A 15 8.57 -30.78 -0.90
N GLY A 16 9.88 -30.94 -1.16
CA GLY A 16 10.76 -29.86 -1.62
C GLY A 16 11.42 -29.04 -0.50
N VAL A 17 11.40 -29.50 0.75
CA VAL A 17 12.22 -28.93 1.81
C VAL A 17 13.69 -29.27 1.55
N GLU A 18 14.57 -28.28 1.53
CA GLU A 18 16.00 -28.52 1.23
C GLU A 18 16.89 -28.65 2.47
N TYR A 19 16.46 -28.07 3.59
CA TYR A 19 17.23 -28.04 4.83
C TYR A 19 16.35 -28.50 6.00
N TYR A 20 16.87 -29.44 6.78
CA TYR A 20 16.22 -29.93 8.00
C TYR A 20 17.21 -29.86 9.16
N ILE A 21 16.75 -29.41 10.33
CA ILE A 21 17.58 -29.33 11.55
C ILE A 21 17.01 -30.28 12.58
N ILE A 22 17.82 -31.26 12.99
CA ILE A 22 17.41 -32.31 13.91
C ILE A 22 17.57 -31.79 15.36
N LYS A 23 16.67 -32.21 16.25
CA LYS A 23 16.79 -31.92 17.68
C LYS A 23 17.79 -32.90 18.33
N PRO A 24 18.57 -32.46 19.34
CA PRO A 24 18.58 -31.14 19.96
C PRO A 24 19.20 -30.07 19.06
N ILE A 25 18.63 -28.85 19.09
CA ILE A 25 18.98 -27.77 18.16
C ILE A 25 20.46 -27.38 18.32
N ASN A 26 21.23 -27.52 17.25
CA ASN A 26 22.64 -27.13 17.19
C ASN A 26 22.80 -25.74 16.55
N ARG A 27 23.45 -24.82 17.28
CA ARG A 27 23.72 -23.45 16.82
C ARG A 27 24.52 -23.39 15.51
N ILE A 28 25.48 -24.31 15.32
CA ILE A 28 26.35 -24.34 14.13
C ILE A 28 25.52 -24.75 12.90
N GLU A 29 24.66 -25.75 13.03
CA GLU A 29 23.77 -26.21 11.96
C GLU A 29 22.79 -25.11 11.53
N VAL A 30 22.14 -24.47 12.51
CA VAL A 30 21.22 -23.34 12.25
C VAL A 30 21.94 -22.23 11.48
N LEU A 31 23.11 -21.78 11.95
CA LEU A 31 23.85 -20.69 11.31
C LEU A 31 24.28 -21.06 9.88
N THR A 32 24.65 -22.32 9.66
CA THR A 32 25.08 -22.82 8.36
C THR A 32 23.91 -22.87 7.38
N VAL A 33 22.76 -23.39 7.80
CA VAL A 33 21.53 -23.43 6.99
C VAL A 33 21.09 -22.01 6.62
N VAL A 34 21.03 -21.10 7.59
CA VAL A 34 20.64 -19.70 7.34
C VAL A 34 21.59 -19.01 6.35
N ARG A 35 22.90 -19.20 6.49
CA ARG A 35 23.88 -18.65 5.53
C ARG A 35 23.66 -19.17 4.11
N LYS A 36 23.45 -20.47 3.94
CA LYS A 36 23.17 -21.09 2.63
C LYS A 36 21.88 -20.56 2.00
N VAL A 37 20.82 -20.37 2.80
CA VAL A 37 19.55 -19.79 2.32
C VAL A 37 19.76 -18.33 1.85
N ILE A 38 20.51 -17.53 2.61
CA ILE A 38 20.83 -16.14 2.21
C ILE A 38 21.63 -16.11 0.90
N GLU A 39 22.63 -16.99 0.76
CA GLU A 39 23.42 -17.11 -0.48
C GLU A 39 22.55 -17.49 -1.67
N ARG A 40 21.63 -18.45 -1.51
CA ARG A 40 20.69 -18.84 -2.56
C ARG A 40 19.79 -17.68 -3.00
N ILE A 41 19.22 -16.94 -2.05
CA ILE A 41 18.40 -15.75 -2.36
C ILE A 41 19.22 -14.70 -3.12
N ARG A 42 20.50 -14.51 -2.77
CA ARG A 42 21.39 -13.59 -3.49
C ARG A 42 21.66 -14.07 -4.91
N LEU A 43 21.91 -15.36 -5.10
CA LEU A 43 22.13 -15.95 -6.43
C LEU A 43 20.90 -15.83 -7.32
N GLU A 44 19.70 -16.14 -6.80
CA GLU A 44 18.44 -15.98 -7.53
C GLU A 44 18.24 -14.53 -7.99
N LYS A 45 18.50 -13.56 -7.11
CA LYS A 45 18.48 -12.14 -7.47
C LYS A 45 19.52 -11.77 -8.51
N SER A 46 20.76 -12.29 -8.40
CA SER A 46 21.82 -12.05 -9.38
C SER A 46 21.45 -12.61 -10.75
N ILE A 47 20.90 -13.83 -10.85
CA ILE A 47 20.45 -14.42 -12.11
C ILE A 47 19.31 -13.58 -12.70
N LYS A 48 18.34 -13.16 -11.89
CA LYS A 48 17.26 -12.27 -12.35
C LYS A 48 17.82 -10.95 -12.92
N ASN A 49 18.77 -10.33 -12.23
CA ASN A 49 19.41 -9.09 -12.69
C ASN A 49 20.21 -9.29 -13.98
N ILE A 50 20.88 -10.43 -14.13
CA ILE A 50 21.59 -10.82 -15.36
C ILE A 50 20.59 -11.01 -16.50
N GLN A 51 19.48 -11.71 -16.27
CA GLN A 51 18.42 -11.87 -17.27
C GLN A 51 17.84 -10.53 -17.70
N GLU A 52 17.61 -9.61 -16.76
CA GLU A 52 17.13 -8.26 -17.06
C GLU A 52 18.15 -7.47 -17.89
N SER A 53 19.44 -7.57 -17.54
CA SER A 53 20.53 -6.87 -18.23
C SER A 53 20.81 -7.45 -19.62
N LEU A 54 20.81 -8.78 -19.78
CA LEU A 54 20.96 -9.43 -21.07
C LEU A 54 19.76 -9.17 -21.98
N ASN A 55 18.54 -9.19 -21.44
CA ASN A 55 17.36 -8.77 -22.20
C ASN A 55 17.43 -7.29 -22.61
N MET A 56 18.10 -6.43 -21.85
CA MET A 56 18.32 -5.03 -22.21
C MET A 56 19.34 -4.89 -23.35
N VAL A 57 20.41 -5.69 -23.33
CA VAL A 57 21.49 -5.68 -24.33
C VAL A 57 21.07 -6.36 -25.63
N LEU A 58 20.41 -7.52 -25.58
CA LEU A 58 19.92 -8.25 -26.76
C LEU A 58 18.79 -7.50 -27.50
N LYS A 59 18.12 -6.54 -26.84
CA LYS A 59 17.08 -5.68 -27.45
C LYS A 59 17.64 -4.47 -28.20
N LEU A 60 18.96 -4.23 -28.22
CA LEU A 60 19.56 -3.18 -29.05
C LEU A 60 19.61 -3.55 -30.54
N ASP A 61 19.61 -4.85 -30.88
CA ASP A 61 19.77 -5.31 -32.28
C ASP A 61 18.45 -5.61 -33.02
N SER A 62 17.29 -5.59 -32.35
CA SER A 62 16.02 -5.90 -33.02
C SER A 62 14.84 -5.04 -32.55
N ASN A 63 14.53 -4.04 -33.38
CA ASN A 63 13.20 -3.45 -33.63
C ASN A 63 12.56 -2.55 -32.55
N LEU A 64 12.46 -1.27 -32.93
CA LEU A 64 11.86 -0.10 -32.29
C LEU A 64 10.37 -0.17 -31.90
N SER A 65 9.70 -1.33 -31.92
CA SER A 65 8.25 -1.44 -31.64
C SER A 65 7.89 -2.09 -30.30
N THR A 66 8.87 -2.61 -29.55
CA THR A 66 8.64 -3.38 -28.32
C THR A 66 8.99 -2.61 -27.04
N GLN A 67 9.72 -1.50 -27.12
CA GLN A 67 10.12 -0.70 -25.96
C GLN A 67 8.95 0.04 -25.29
N GLU A 68 7.93 0.49 -26.03
CA GLU A 68 6.74 1.12 -25.46
C GLU A 68 5.89 0.13 -24.66
N LYS A 69 5.79 -1.13 -25.11
CA LYS A 69 5.04 -2.18 -24.41
C LYS A 69 5.69 -2.59 -23.10
N TYR A 70 7.01 -2.75 -23.03
CA TYR A 70 7.69 -3.15 -21.77
C TYR A 70 7.82 -2.00 -20.76
N ARG A 71 8.02 -0.74 -21.20
CA ARG A 71 7.91 0.42 -20.30
C ARG A 71 6.48 0.59 -19.78
N SER A 72 5.48 0.42 -20.66
CA SER A 72 4.06 0.38 -20.28
C SER A 72 3.77 -0.73 -19.28
N GLU A 73 4.28 -1.96 -19.47
CA GLU A 73 4.00 -3.10 -18.59
C GLU A 73 4.66 -2.96 -17.20
N LYS A 74 5.91 -2.47 -17.15
CA LYS A 74 6.57 -2.16 -15.87
C LYS A 74 5.88 -1.01 -15.15
N HIS A 75 5.52 0.05 -15.87
CA HIS A 75 4.79 1.19 -15.31
C HIS A 75 3.37 0.81 -14.85
N LEU A 76 2.69 -0.05 -15.60
CA LEU A 76 1.36 -0.57 -15.25
C LEU A 76 1.43 -1.47 -14.02
N ASN A 77 2.47 -2.30 -13.89
CA ASN A 77 2.69 -3.11 -12.69
C ASN A 77 3.01 -2.23 -11.47
N THR A 78 3.83 -1.18 -11.62
CA THR A 78 4.11 -0.22 -10.54
C THR A 78 2.85 0.56 -10.14
N PHE A 79 2.08 1.03 -11.12
CA PHE A 79 0.82 1.73 -10.88
C PHE A 79 -0.21 0.83 -10.19
N ASN A 80 -0.38 -0.41 -10.66
CA ASN A 80 -1.26 -1.39 -10.01
C ASN A 80 -0.82 -1.69 -8.57
N HIS A 81 0.48 -1.82 -8.33
CA HIS A 81 1.02 -1.99 -6.97
C HIS A 81 0.76 -0.76 -6.10
N PHE A 82 0.94 0.44 -6.64
CA PHE A 82 0.61 1.70 -5.97
C PHE A 82 -0.87 1.76 -5.60
N GLN A 83 -1.76 1.47 -6.56
CA GLN A 83 -3.21 1.44 -6.34
C GLN A 83 -3.61 0.41 -5.27
N ASN A 84 -3.05 -0.80 -5.31
CA ASN A 84 -3.31 -1.82 -4.31
C ASN A 84 -2.81 -1.41 -2.91
N SER A 85 -1.66 -0.73 -2.85
CA SER A 85 -1.10 -0.20 -1.60
C SER A 85 -2.02 0.87 -1.00
N ILE A 86 -2.61 1.74 -1.83
CA ILE A 86 -3.59 2.73 -1.38
C ILE A 86 -4.86 2.05 -0.89
N HIS A 87 -5.40 1.09 -1.64
CA HIS A 87 -6.60 0.35 -1.21
C HIS A 87 -6.39 -0.34 0.14
N PHE A 88 -5.23 -0.97 0.33
CA PHE A 88 -4.84 -1.55 1.60
C PHE A 88 -4.81 -0.49 2.72
N LEU A 89 -4.15 0.65 2.49
CA LEU A 89 -4.08 1.74 3.47
C LEU A 89 -5.48 2.31 3.82
N LEU A 90 -6.35 2.53 2.84
CA LEU A 90 -7.71 3.00 3.07
C LEU A 90 -8.55 1.99 3.86
N SER A 91 -8.28 0.68 3.68
CA SER A 91 -8.87 -0.39 4.49
C SER A 91 -8.37 -0.37 5.93
N GLU A 92 -7.05 -0.23 6.13
CA GLU A 92 -6.46 -0.12 7.46
C GLU A 92 -6.94 1.12 8.23
N LEU A 93 -7.23 2.20 7.51
CA LEU A 93 -7.81 3.43 8.03
C LEU A 93 -9.32 3.34 8.29
N GLY A 94 -9.97 2.23 7.95
CA GLY A 94 -11.40 2.02 8.17
C GLY A 94 -12.33 2.81 7.22
N ILE A 95 -11.83 3.25 6.07
CA ILE A 95 -12.57 4.14 5.14
C ILE A 95 -12.75 3.56 3.74
N ALA A 96 -12.36 2.31 3.49
CA ALA A 96 -12.48 1.68 2.17
C ALA A 96 -13.92 1.69 1.60
N SER A 97 -14.94 1.67 2.45
CA SER A 97 -16.36 1.71 2.06
C SER A 97 -16.96 3.13 2.00
N GLU A 98 -16.20 4.17 2.37
CA GLU A 98 -16.70 5.54 2.37
C GLU A 98 -16.71 6.16 0.97
N SER A 99 -17.72 6.98 0.68
CA SER A 99 -17.83 7.67 -0.61
C SER A 99 -16.64 8.60 -0.95
N GLY A 100 -15.90 9.06 0.07
CA GLY A 100 -14.69 9.86 -0.09
C GLY A 100 -13.43 9.06 -0.40
N SER A 101 -13.43 7.74 -0.22
CA SER A 101 -12.29 6.87 -0.55
C SER A 101 -11.95 6.92 -2.04
N LYS A 102 -12.99 6.95 -2.88
CA LYS A 102 -12.85 7.07 -4.34
C LYS A 102 -12.26 8.42 -4.75
N ASP A 103 -12.67 9.50 -4.10
CA ASP A 103 -12.12 10.83 -4.39
C ASP A 103 -10.65 10.92 -3.94
N LEU A 104 -10.29 10.35 -2.79
CA LEU A 104 -8.90 10.24 -2.34
C LEU A 104 -8.05 9.39 -3.29
N MET A 105 -8.60 8.28 -3.78
CA MET A 105 -7.94 7.45 -4.79
C MET A 105 -7.68 8.23 -6.08
N ASP A 106 -8.70 8.92 -6.59
CA ASP A 106 -8.59 9.74 -7.79
C ASP A 106 -7.55 10.87 -7.61
N MET A 107 -7.43 11.46 -6.41
CA MET A 107 -6.38 12.45 -6.09
C MET A 107 -4.98 11.85 -6.14
N LEU A 108 -4.80 10.67 -5.54
CA LEU A 108 -3.50 10.00 -5.49
C LEU A 108 -3.08 9.51 -6.89
N ASP A 109 -4.03 9.04 -7.69
CA ASP A 109 -3.79 8.72 -9.11
C ASP A 109 -3.34 9.97 -9.90
N TYR A 110 -3.95 11.13 -9.63
CA TYR A 110 -3.52 12.40 -10.24
C TYR A 110 -2.10 12.77 -9.81
N LEU A 111 -1.80 12.70 -8.51
CA LEU A 111 -0.48 13.02 -7.97
C LEU A 111 0.61 12.08 -8.49
N TYR A 112 0.31 10.79 -8.60
CA TYR A 112 1.23 9.80 -9.17
C TYR A 112 1.59 10.16 -10.61
N LYS A 113 0.61 10.53 -11.45
CA LYS A 113 0.86 10.98 -12.83
C LYS A 113 1.62 12.30 -12.87
N TYR A 114 1.23 13.24 -12.01
CA TYR A 114 1.88 14.53 -11.90
C TYR A 114 3.38 14.38 -11.59
N GLU A 115 3.76 13.45 -10.71
CA GLU A 115 5.15 13.14 -10.39
C GLU A 115 5.93 12.50 -11.56
N GLN A 116 5.26 11.76 -12.45
CA GLN A 116 5.91 11.21 -13.66
C GLN A 116 6.17 12.29 -14.71
N ASP A 117 5.22 13.22 -14.87
CA ASP A 117 5.25 14.23 -15.93
C ASP A 117 6.06 15.48 -15.53
N ASN A 118 6.13 15.77 -14.23
CA ASN A 118 6.81 16.96 -13.68
C ASN A 118 8.05 16.54 -12.91
N THR A 119 9.20 17.10 -13.26
CA THR A 119 10.43 16.94 -12.46
C THR A 119 10.25 17.58 -11.09
N LEU A 120 10.88 17.02 -10.05
CA LEU A 120 10.86 17.49 -8.64
C LEU A 120 11.06 19.01 -8.45
N GLU A 121 11.61 19.72 -9.45
CA GLU A 121 11.78 21.18 -9.47
C GLU A 121 10.46 21.97 -9.60
N GLN A 122 9.41 21.39 -10.17
CA GLN A 122 8.10 22.06 -10.35
C GLN A 122 7.24 22.08 -9.07
N GLY A 123 7.70 21.42 -8.01
CA GLY A 123 7.05 21.46 -6.69
C GLY A 123 5.76 20.63 -6.62
N PHE A 124 5.07 20.74 -5.49
CA PHE A 124 3.82 20.02 -5.24
C PHE A 124 2.61 20.84 -5.72
N PRO A 125 1.64 20.26 -6.44
CA PRO A 125 0.51 21.01 -6.96
C PRO A 125 -0.38 21.52 -5.83
N SER A 126 -0.96 22.70 -6.02
CA SER A 126 -1.84 23.29 -5.01
C SER A 126 -3.12 22.47 -4.88
N LEU A 127 -3.73 22.50 -3.68
CA LEU A 127 -4.99 21.79 -3.43
C LEU A 127 -6.10 22.23 -4.40
N LYS A 128 -6.12 23.51 -4.77
CA LYS A 128 -7.06 24.05 -5.75
C LYS A 128 -6.87 23.39 -7.12
N GLU A 129 -5.64 23.26 -7.60
CA GLU A 129 -5.33 22.61 -8.88
C GLU A 129 -5.71 21.13 -8.87
N ILE A 130 -5.42 20.41 -7.78
CA ILE A 130 -5.81 19.00 -7.64
C ILE A 130 -7.32 18.86 -7.83
N PHE A 131 -8.13 19.64 -7.09
CA PHE A 131 -9.59 19.57 -7.20
C PHE A 131 -10.13 20.00 -8.57
N MET A 132 -9.52 21.00 -9.21
CA MET A 132 -9.92 21.43 -10.56
C MET A 132 -9.66 20.32 -11.58
N ASN A 133 -8.48 19.70 -11.54
CA ASN A 133 -8.14 18.57 -12.42
C ASN A 133 -9.07 17.37 -12.22
N LEU A 134 -9.40 17.04 -10.96
CA LEU A 134 -10.36 16.00 -10.65
C LEU A 134 -11.75 16.28 -11.23
N ALA A 135 -12.20 17.52 -11.10
CA ALA A 135 -13.51 17.94 -11.57
C ALA A 135 -13.57 17.92 -13.11
N GLN A 136 -12.53 18.41 -13.79
CA GLN A 136 -12.38 18.34 -15.25
C GLN A 136 -12.34 16.89 -15.75
N LYS A 137 -11.58 16.00 -15.09
CA LYS A 137 -11.52 14.57 -15.42
C LYS A 137 -12.90 13.88 -15.33
N LYS A 138 -13.79 14.33 -14.44
CA LYS A 138 -15.10 13.70 -14.20
C LYS A 138 -16.23 14.31 -15.04
N LEU A 139 -16.23 15.62 -15.22
CA LEU A 139 -17.29 16.37 -15.91
C LEU A 139 -16.98 16.63 -17.39
N GLY A 140 -15.69 16.56 -17.78
CA GLY A 140 -15.21 16.87 -19.12
C GLY A 140 -14.90 18.36 -19.32
N ASP A 141 -14.23 18.68 -20.43
CA ASP A 141 -13.71 20.03 -20.72
C ASP A 141 -14.80 21.08 -21.05
N SER A 142 -16.05 20.65 -21.23
CA SER A 142 -17.19 21.52 -21.54
C SER A 142 -18.10 21.81 -20.34
N ALA A 143 -17.66 21.47 -19.13
CA ALA A 143 -18.44 21.70 -17.91
C ALA A 143 -18.56 23.19 -17.58
N GLU A 144 -19.75 23.63 -17.14
CA GLU A 144 -19.93 25.01 -16.68
C GLU A 144 -19.20 25.26 -15.36
N ASP A 145 -18.71 26.49 -15.16
CA ASP A 145 -18.00 26.91 -13.93
C ASP A 145 -18.82 26.65 -12.65
N ALA A 146 -20.15 26.73 -12.73
CA ALA A 146 -21.04 26.46 -11.61
C ALA A 146 -21.07 24.98 -11.23
N GLU A 147 -21.08 24.08 -12.22
CA GLU A 147 -21.04 22.63 -12.02
C GLU A 147 -19.70 22.18 -11.45
N LEU A 148 -18.61 22.77 -11.97
CA LEU A 148 -17.26 22.52 -11.49
C LEU A 148 -17.12 22.87 -10.00
N LYS A 149 -17.57 24.06 -9.61
CA LYS A 149 -17.57 24.48 -8.20
C LYS A 149 -18.40 23.55 -7.32
N ARG A 150 -19.60 23.16 -7.78
CA ARG A 150 -20.48 22.25 -7.04
C ARG A 150 -19.84 20.88 -6.82
N PHE A 151 -19.19 20.32 -7.85
CA PHE A 151 -18.48 19.06 -7.75
C PHE A 151 -17.31 19.15 -6.75
N ILE A 152 -16.52 20.21 -6.83
CA ILE A 152 -15.37 20.43 -5.94
C ILE A 152 -15.82 20.49 -4.48
N GLU A 153 -16.86 21.25 -4.16
CA GLU A 153 -17.38 21.36 -2.80
C GLU A 153 -17.97 20.02 -2.30
N ALA A 154 -18.67 19.28 -3.16
CA ALA A 154 -19.17 17.95 -2.83
C ALA A 154 -18.03 16.94 -2.59
N SER A 155 -16.99 16.96 -3.41
CA SER A 155 -15.80 16.11 -3.26
C SER A 155 -15.04 16.43 -1.96
N LYS A 156 -14.78 17.71 -1.68
CA LYS A 156 -14.20 18.16 -0.41
C LYS A 156 -14.97 17.63 0.80
N GLN A 157 -16.29 17.73 0.77
CA GLN A 157 -17.12 17.28 1.88
C GLN A 157 -17.11 15.76 2.04
N ARG A 158 -17.12 14.99 0.95
CA ARG A 158 -16.97 13.53 1.00
C ARG A 158 -15.63 13.11 1.58
N ILE A 159 -14.53 13.75 1.16
CA ILE A 159 -13.19 13.51 1.71
C ILE A 159 -13.13 13.87 3.19
N ARG A 160 -13.66 15.03 3.59
CA ARG A 160 -13.72 15.46 5.00
C ARG A 160 -14.46 14.43 5.87
N ARG A 161 -15.59 13.93 5.40
CA ARG A 161 -16.36 12.87 6.10
C ARG A 161 -15.55 11.58 6.22
N ALA A 162 -14.89 11.14 5.15
CA ALA A 162 -14.03 9.95 5.19
C ALA A 162 -12.89 10.12 6.21
N ILE A 163 -12.17 11.23 6.18
CA ILE A 163 -11.09 11.52 7.16
C ILE A 163 -11.62 11.49 8.60
N TYR A 164 -12.81 12.05 8.85
CA TYR A 164 -13.43 12.00 10.17
C TYR A 164 -13.80 10.57 10.59
N GLN A 165 -14.29 9.73 9.68
CA GLN A 165 -14.53 8.32 9.99
C GLN A 165 -13.25 7.56 10.28
N SER A 166 -12.15 7.85 9.58
CA SER A 166 -10.84 7.27 9.89
C SER A 166 -10.38 7.65 11.30
N LEU A 167 -10.55 8.92 11.69
CA LEU A 167 -10.24 9.38 13.03
C LEU A 167 -11.09 8.64 14.09
N ASN A 168 -12.38 8.46 13.84
CA ASN A 168 -13.26 7.68 14.72
C ASN A 168 -12.78 6.24 14.86
N HIS A 169 -12.47 5.59 13.73
CA HIS A 169 -11.97 4.22 13.71
C HIS A 169 -10.70 4.06 14.54
N LEU A 170 -9.70 4.91 14.32
CA LEU A 170 -8.45 4.89 15.07
C LEU A 170 -8.67 5.20 16.55
N ALA A 171 -9.50 6.19 16.89
CA ALA A 171 -9.83 6.49 18.28
C ALA A 171 -10.51 5.31 18.99
N SER A 172 -11.43 4.62 18.33
CA SER A 172 -12.06 3.39 18.85
C SER A 172 -11.05 2.26 19.04
N LEU A 173 -10.12 2.07 18.11
CA LEU A 173 -9.04 1.10 18.27
C LEU A 173 -8.17 1.43 19.49
N GLY A 174 -7.74 2.69 19.62
CA GLY A 174 -6.91 3.12 20.75
C GLY A 174 -7.62 3.03 22.10
N LEU A 175 -8.95 3.23 22.15
CA LEU A 175 -9.74 3.05 23.36
C LEU A 175 -9.86 1.57 23.77
N THR A 176 -9.91 0.68 22.77
CA THR A 176 -10.02 -0.77 22.99
C THR A 176 -8.66 -1.36 23.37
N ASP A 177 -7.61 -0.98 22.65
CA ASP A 177 -6.24 -1.45 22.83
C ASP A 177 -5.24 -0.39 22.33
N PHE A 178 -4.58 0.30 23.26
CA PHE A 178 -3.54 1.29 22.95
C PHE A 178 -2.30 0.68 22.27
N LEU A 179 -2.08 -0.63 22.41
CA LEU A 179 -0.98 -1.36 21.78
C LEU A 179 -1.37 -1.95 20.42
N ASN A 180 -2.56 -1.62 19.91
CA ASN A 180 -2.98 -2.08 18.60
C ASN A 180 -2.00 -1.55 17.53
N PRO A 181 -1.39 -2.43 16.70
CA PRO A 181 -0.40 -2.00 15.71
C PRO A 181 -0.94 -0.97 14.71
N LYS A 182 -2.22 -1.02 14.34
CA LYS A 182 -2.81 -0.03 13.43
C LYS A 182 -2.93 1.33 14.10
N PHE A 183 -3.37 1.35 15.35
CA PHE A 183 -3.44 2.59 16.13
C PHE A 183 -2.06 3.22 16.28
N GLU A 184 -1.06 2.45 16.74
CA GLU A 184 0.30 2.94 16.98
C GLU A 184 0.96 3.48 15.70
N ASN A 185 0.80 2.76 14.58
CA ASN A 185 1.40 3.15 13.30
C ASN A 185 0.69 4.33 12.61
N TYR A 186 -0.64 4.44 12.70
CA TYR A 186 -1.40 5.38 11.88
C TYR A 186 -1.90 6.61 12.64
N ALA A 187 -2.19 6.51 13.94
CA ALA A 187 -2.76 7.63 14.70
C ALA A 187 -1.82 8.83 14.73
N SER A 188 -0.55 8.62 15.07
CA SER A 188 0.46 9.69 15.12
C SER A 188 0.97 10.13 13.74
N ARG A 189 0.83 9.28 12.72
CA ARG A 189 1.31 9.54 11.37
C ARG A 189 0.37 10.43 10.55
N PHE A 190 -0.94 10.25 10.73
CA PHE A 190 -1.95 10.97 9.94
C PHE A 190 -2.70 12.04 10.72
N PHE A 191 -2.66 12.01 12.06
CA PHE A 191 -3.42 12.93 12.90
C PHE A 191 -2.57 13.48 14.03
N ASP A 192 -2.89 14.71 14.44
CA ASP A 192 -2.31 15.28 15.64
C ASP A 192 -2.77 14.52 16.88
N PHE A 193 -1.84 14.25 17.80
CA PHE A 193 -2.12 13.54 19.04
C PHE A 193 -3.27 14.16 19.85
N THR A 194 -3.35 15.50 19.88
CA THR A 194 -4.41 16.23 20.60
C THR A 194 -5.79 15.98 19.97
N THR A 195 -5.86 15.86 18.65
CA THR A 195 -7.09 15.56 17.90
C THR A 195 -7.55 14.14 18.16
N VAL A 196 -6.64 13.16 18.11
CA VAL A 196 -6.93 11.76 18.43
C VAL A 196 -7.42 11.64 19.87
N ARG A 197 -6.68 12.20 20.84
CA ARG A 197 -7.05 12.14 22.26
C ARG A 197 -8.39 12.80 22.54
N ARG A 198 -8.66 13.95 21.93
CA ARG A 198 -9.97 14.61 22.04
C ARG A 198 -11.07 13.68 21.55
N LYS A 199 -10.87 13.03 20.40
CA LYS A 199 -11.88 12.12 19.85
C LYS A 199 -12.10 10.89 20.73
N MET A 200 -11.04 10.33 21.30
CA MET A 200 -11.13 9.24 22.27
C MET A 200 -11.96 9.66 23.51
N THR A 201 -11.73 10.85 24.05
CA THR A 201 -12.52 11.38 25.18
C THR A 201 -13.98 11.59 24.81
N GLU A 202 -14.26 12.11 23.61
CA GLU A 202 -15.64 12.27 23.10
C GLU A 202 -16.38 10.92 23.06
N LEU A 203 -15.76 9.90 22.47
CA LEU A 203 -16.35 8.56 22.35
C LEU A 203 -16.56 7.87 23.69
N ASN A 204 -15.68 8.10 24.68
CA ASN A 204 -15.82 7.54 26.02
C ASN A 204 -16.94 8.21 26.84
N ASN A 205 -17.31 9.45 26.47
CA ASN A 205 -18.36 10.23 27.15
C ASN A 205 -19.72 10.16 26.43
N GLU A 206 -19.80 9.56 25.23
CA GLU A 206 -21.07 9.29 24.57
C GLU A 206 -21.80 8.17 25.35
N PRO A 207 -23.01 8.42 25.90
CA PRO A 207 -23.79 7.36 26.51
C PRO A 207 -24.11 6.33 25.43
N THR A 208 -23.76 5.07 25.68
CA THR A 208 -24.09 3.93 24.83
C THR A 208 -25.62 3.83 24.71
N VAL A 209 -26.20 4.52 23.72
CA VAL A 209 -27.60 4.32 23.37
C VAL A 209 -27.70 2.90 22.80
N PRO A 210 -28.50 2.01 23.41
CA PRO A 210 -28.60 0.64 22.93
C PRO A 210 -29.16 0.65 21.50
N ALA A 211 -28.53 -0.15 20.64
CA ALA A 211 -28.96 -0.35 19.26
C ALA A 211 -30.44 -0.79 19.25
N ARG A 212 -31.25 -0.08 18.45
CA ARG A 212 -32.63 -0.48 18.12
C ARG A 212 -32.64 -1.60 17.10
#